data_AF-A0A3P7FFP0-F1
#
_entry.id   AF-A0A3P7FFP0-F1
#
_cell.length_a   1.000
_cell.length_b   1.000
_cell.length_c   1.000
_cell.angle_alpha   90.00
_cell.angle_beta   90.00
_cell.angle_gamma   90.00
#
_symmetry.space_group_name_H-M   'P 1'
#
loop_
_entity.id
_entity.type
_entity.pdbx_description
1 polymer ?
#
loop_
_entity_poly.entity_id
_entity_poly.type
_entity_poly.pdbx_seq_one_letter_code
_entity_poly.pdbx_strand_id
1 'polypeptide(L)'
;MHDSGTLAPEITITAYLRHRQLIEFYWHHLKQKNGNWRNYSTIYLWFGYFSAFGVSLTGNFQSLEMSLVMVHYIGALMAFGCGLVYTWAQTIFSYWMQPRFTKSVIPHCRLFLSCLSTIFFITTGIFGTILGQQPTNWFGRKQLYKWTPESPHYVEHMIATCSEWLLAICFEFYILTFAIEFRHASCHAPKLKLNLDTIYENNQFNANSADKNILNHTECSNRNRCDNNNHSISITLPIDFKNNMNDSYCNSNDTIIDRMKLPVHFYFSNNSSRL
;
A
#
# COMPACT_ATOMS: atom_id res chain seq x y z
N MET A 1 13.40 -20.11 -9.42
CA MET A 1 12.61 -18.92 -9.74
C MET A 1 12.40 -18.17 -8.44
N HIS A 2 13.13 -17.09 -8.21
CA HIS A 2 12.71 -16.13 -7.18
C HIS A 2 11.45 -15.47 -7.73
N ASP A 3 10.35 -15.48 -6.97
CA ASP A 3 9.10 -14.85 -7.38
C ASP A 3 9.37 -13.37 -7.66
N SER A 4 9.31 -12.94 -8.91
CA SER A 4 9.39 -11.52 -9.29
C SER A 4 8.32 -10.66 -8.60
N GLY A 5 7.30 -11.30 -8.01
CA GLY A 5 6.31 -10.67 -7.15
C GLY A 5 6.84 -10.15 -5.79
N THR A 6 8.01 -10.58 -5.30
CA THR A 6 8.54 -10.11 -4.00
C THR A 6 9.09 -8.69 -4.07
N LEU A 7 9.56 -8.25 -5.25
CA LEU A 7 10.16 -6.93 -5.44
C LEU A 7 9.13 -5.78 -5.37
N ALA A 8 7.89 -6.02 -5.78
CA ALA A 8 6.85 -4.98 -5.77
C ALA A 8 6.51 -4.50 -4.33
N PRO A 9 6.30 -5.39 -3.34
CA PRO A 9 6.21 -5.01 -1.93
C PRO A 9 7.43 -4.23 -1.44
N GLU A 10 8.65 -4.63 -1.82
CA GLU A 10 9.89 -3.97 -1.40
C GLU A 10 9.96 -2.52 -1.89
N ILE A 11 9.63 -2.28 -3.17
CA ILE A 11 9.59 -0.93 -3.75
C ILE A 11 8.50 -0.09 -3.06
N THR A 12 7.32 -0.67 -2.81
CA THR A 12 6.20 0.02 -2.16
C THR A 12 6.56 0.46 -0.73
N ILE A 13 7.15 -0.45 0.06
CA ILE A 13 7.59 -0.15 1.42
C ILE A 13 8.71 0.89 1.39
N THR A 14 9.69 0.73 0.51
CA THR A 14 10.80 1.68 0.33
C THR A 14 10.29 3.08 -0.02
N ALA A 15 9.33 3.18 -0.94
CA ALA A 15 8.75 4.46 -1.36
C ALA A 15 8.00 5.15 -0.20
N TYR A 16 7.23 4.39 0.57
CA TYR A 16 6.54 4.90 1.75
C TYR A 16 7.52 5.36 2.85
N LEU A 17 8.51 4.53 3.18
CA LEU A 17 9.54 4.87 4.16
C LEU A 17 10.33 6.10 3.72
N ARG A 18 10.62 6.24 2.43
CA ARG A 18 11.32 7.40 1.88
C ARG A 18 10.48 8.66 1.98
N HIS A 19 9.19 8.58 1.62
CA HIS A 19 8.26 9.68 1.75
C HIS A 19 8.17 10.17 3.21
N ARG A 20 8.06 9.23 4.16
CA ARG A 20 8.07 9.53 5.60
C ARG A 20 9.39 10.12 6.08
N GLN A 21 10.53 9.57 5.65
CA GLN A 21 11.86 10.10 5.96
C GLN A 21 11.96 11.57 5.55
N LEU A 22 11.40 11.93 4.39
CA LEU A 22 11.38 13.32 3.92
C LEU A 22 10.48 14.19 4.80
N ILE A 23 9.27 13.73 5.15
CA ILE A 23 8.36 14.47 6.05
C ILE A 23 9.00 14.74 7.41
N GLU A 24 9.53 13.70 8.05
CA GLU A 24 10.17 13.80 9.36
C GLU A 24 11.36 14.76 9.31
N PHE A 25 12.16 14.72 8.24
CA PHE A 25 13.29 15.62 8.08
C PHE A 25 12.87 17.09 7.98
N TYR A 26 11.91 17.41 7.13
CA TYR A 26 11.43 18.80 6.98
C TYR A 26 10.72 19.31 8.24
N TRP A 27 9.97 18.44 8.92
CA TRP A 27 9.26 18.80 10.14
C TRP A 27 10.22 19.08 11.31
N HIS A 28 11.15 18.16 11.58
CA HIS A 28 12.03 18.26 12.75
C HIS A 28 13.28 19.11 12.53
N HIS A 29 13.92 19.03 11.36
CA HIS A 29 15.19 19.73 11.12
C HIS A 29 15.02 21.08 10.45
N LEU A 30 14.00 21.26 9.61
CA LEU A 30 13.76 22.55 8.94
C LEU A 30 12.65 23.37 9.61
N LYS A 31 11.89 22.79 10.56
CA LYS A 31 10.71 23.40 11.19
C LYS A 31 9.68 23.89 10.16
N GLN A 32 9.66 23.29 8.97
CA GLN A 32 8.76 23.63 7.88
C GLN A 32 7.55 22.69 7.91
N LYS A 33 6.47 23.15 8.56
CA LYS A 33 5.24 22.34 8.69
C LYS A 33 4.41 22.28 7.41
N ASN A 34 4.38 23.41 6.68
CA ASN A 34 3.64 23.58 5.43
C ASN A 34 4.60 23.98 4.32
N GLY A 35 4.45 23.38 3.14
CA GLY A 35 5.24 23.73 1.96
C GLY A 35 4.92 22.82 0.77
N ASN A 36 5.14 23.34 -0.44
CA ASN A 36 4.88 22.60 -1.68
C ASN A 36 5.70 21.31 -1.78
N TRP A 37 6.85 21.23 -1.10
CA TRP A 37 7.68 20.02 -1.01
C TRP A 37 6.90 18.80 -0.52
N ARG A 38 5.90 18.98 0.36
CA ARG A 38 5.06 17.88 0.87
C ARG A 38 4.13 17.35 -0.21
N ASN A 39 3.54 18.24 -1.02
CA ASN A 39 2.70 17.87 -2.15
C ASN A 39 3.54 17.14 -3.21
N TYR A 40 4.72 17.69 -3.55
CA TYR A 40 5.65 17.03 -4.47
C TYR A 40 6.06 15.65 -3.97
N SER A 41 6.45 15.52 -2.69
CA SER A 41 6.78 14.23 -2.09
C SER A 41 5.63 13.22 -2.18
N THR A 42 4.40 13.68 -2.00
CA THR A 42 3.19 12.82 -2.10
C THR A 42 2.93 12.41 -3.56
N ILE A 43 3.11 13.32 -4.53
CA ILE A 43 3.00 13.00 -5.95
C ILE A 43 4.05 11.93 -6.34
N TYR A 44 5.30 12.11 -5.92
CA TYR A 44 6.36 11.16 -6.24
C TYR A 44 6.20 9.83 -5.49
N LEU A 45 5.59 9.80 -4.31
CA LEU A 45 5.18 8.54 -3.68
C LEU A 45 4.27 7.72 -4.61
N TRP A 46 3.28 8.36 -5.25
CA TRP A 46 2.42 7.69 -6.23
C TRP A 46 3.19 7.17 -7.44
N PHE A 47 4.18 7.91 -7.95
CA PHE A 47 5.07 7.38 -9.00
C PHE A 47 5.84 6.13 -8.53
N GLY A 48 6.28 6.09 -7.27
CA GLY A 48 6.88 4.89 -6.67
C GLY A 48 5.89 3.71 -6.61
N TYR A 49 4.63 3.95 -6.27
CA TYR A 49 3.58 2.93 -6.27
C TYR A 49 3.22 2.45 -7.68
N PHE A 50 3.14 3.35 -8.67
CA PHE A 50 2.93 2.96 -10.06
C PHE A 50 4.12 2.14 -10.58
N SER A 51 5.35 2.49 -10.22
CA SER A 51 6.53 1.69 -10.55
C SER A 51 6.45 0.28 -9.95
N ALA A 52 6.09 0.15 -8.66
CA ALA A 52 5.89 -1.14 -8.01
C ALA A 52 4.77 -1.98 -8.66
N PHE A 53 3.65 -1.32 -9.01
CA PHE A 53 2.57 -1.96 -9.75
C PHE A 53 3.05 -2.44 -11.14
N GLY A 54 3.88 -1.66 -11.82
CA GLY A 54 4.50 -2.04 -13.08
C GLY A 54 5.36 -3.28 -12.95
N VAL A 55 6.22 -3.34 -11.91
CA VAL A 55 7.05 -4.54 -11.61
C VAL A 55 6.17 -5.76 -11.38
N SER A 56 5.06 -5.61 -10.66
CA SER A 56 4.08 -6.68 -10.45
C SER A 56 3.45 -7.14 -11.77
N LEU A 57 3.04 -6.22 -12.65
CA LEU A 57 2.49 -6.59 -13.96
C LEU A 57 3.52 -7.35 -14.81
N THR A 58 4.76 -6.85 -14.91
CA THR A 58 5.84 -7.49 -15.67
C THR A 58 6.20 -8.87 -15.11
N GLY A 59 6.17 -9.01 -13.78
CA GLY A 59 6.52 -10.24 -13.09
C GLY A 59 5.45 -11.33 -13.13
N ASN A 60 4.17 -10.94 -13.04
CA ASN A 60 3.03 -11.87 -13.05
C ASN A 60 2.56 -12.22 -14.46
N PHE A 61 2.55 -11.26 -15.38
CA PHE A 61 2.21 -11.47 -16.79
C PHE A 61 3.49 -11.57 -17.61
N GLN A 62 4.25 -12.64 -17.36
CA GLN A 62 5.44 -12.94 -18.14
C GLN A 62 5.06 -13.21 -19.60
N SER A 63 6.02 -12.96 -20.48
CA SER A 63 5.89 -13.03 -21.94
C SER A 63 5.68 -14.45 -22.49
N LEU A 64 5.34 -15.46 -21.65
CA LEU A 64 5.19 -16.86 -22.08
C LEU A 64 4.19 -17.05 -23.23
N GLU A 65 3.14 -16.23 -23.28
CA GLU A 65 2.21 -16.16 -24.40
C GLU A 65 2.24 -14.79 -25.07
N MET A 66 2.25 -14.77 -26.42
CA MET A 66 2.20 -13.53 -27.21
C MET A 66 0.98 -12.66 -26.88
N SER A 67 -0.14 -13.29 -26.49
CA SER A 67 -1.36 -12.62 -26.02
C SER A 67 -1.11 -11.70 -24.81
N LEU A 68 -0.11 -12.01 -23.98
CA LEU A 68 0.24 -11.27 -22.77
C LEU A 68 1.46 -10.36 -22.94
N VAL A 69 2.15 -10.42 -24.08
CA VAL A 69 3.33 -9.59 -24.37
C VAL A 69 3.00 -8.09 -24.32
N MET A 70 1.79 -7.69 -24.74
CA MET A 70 1.36 -6.29 -24.65
C MET A 70 1.25 -5.83 -23.19
N VAL A 71 0.73 -6.68 -22.30
CA VAL A 71 0.65 -6.39 -20.85
C VAL A 71 2.04 -6.30 -20.25
N HIS A 72 2.96 -7.18 -20.67
CA HIS A 72 4.36 -7.13 -20.27
C HIS A 72 5.02 -5.79 -20.66
N TYR A 73 4.85 -5.32 -21.90
CA TYR A 73 5.43 -4.03 -22.33
C TYR A 73 4.82 -2.84 -21.59
N ILE A 74 3.51 -2.84 -21.33
CA ILE A 74 2.85 -1.82 -20.52
C ILE A 74 3.39 -1.84 -19.08
N GLY A 75 3.54 -3.02 -18.50
CA GLY A 75 4.13 -3.23 -17.18
C GLY A 75 5.57 -2.71 -17.10
N ALA A 76 6.41 -3.06 -18.09
CA ALA A 76 7.81 -2.63 -18.17
C ALA A 76 7.94 -1.12 -18.34
N LEU A 77 7.15 -0.52 -19.23
CA LEU A 77 7.12 0.93 -19.40
C LEU A 77 6.69 1.65 -18.12
N MET A 78 5.70 1.12 -17.40
CA MET A 78 5.26 1.69 -16.13
C MET A 78 6.31 1.49 -15.03
N ALA A 79 6.92 0.31 -14.93
CA ALA A 79 7.96 0.01 -13.94
C ALA A 79 9.15 0.95 -14.09
N PHE A 80 9.74 0.98 -15.29
CA PHE A 80 10.96 1.75 -15.56
C PHE A 80 10.66 3.23 -15.80
N GLY A 81 9.58 3.58 -16.49
CA GLY A 81 9.20 4.97 -16.75
C GLY A 81 8.82 5.73 -15.48
N CYS A 82 7.87 5.20 -14.70
CA CYS A 82 7.53 5.82 -13.40
C CYS A 82 8.69 5.72 -12.41
N GLY A 83 9.44 4.61 -12.44
CA GLY A 83 10.65 4.43 -11.63
C GLY A 83 11.72 5.49 -11.94
N LEU A 84 11.91 5.86 -13.20
CA LEU A 84 12.89 6.86 -13.61
C LEU A 84 12.48 8.26 -13.13
N VAL A 85 11.21 8.64 -13.28
CA VAL A 85 10.69 9.89 -12.73
C VAL A 85 10.87 9.93 -11.21
N TYR A 86 10.59 8.81 -10.53
CA TYR A 86 10.77 8.68 -9.10
C TYR A 86 12.23 8.86 -8.66
N THR A 87 13.19 8.18 -9.31
CA THR A 87 14.61 8.30 -8.92
C THR A 87 15.15 9.70 -9.15
N TRP A 88 14.79 10.38 -10.25
CA TRP A 88 15.17 11.78 -10.46
C TRP A 88 14.65 12.69 -9.35
N ALA A 89 13.37 12.57 -9.00
CA ALA A 89 12.77 13.34 -7.92
C ALA A 89 13.45 13.08 -6.57
N GLN A 90 13.72 11.82 -6.25
CA GLN A 90 14.40 11.46 -5.00
C GLN A 90 15.86 11.92 -4.98
N THR A 91 16.54 11.97 -6.12
CA THR A 91 17.88 12.56 -6.25
C THR A 91 17.84 14.06 -5.95
N ILE A 92 16.87 14.80 -6.48
CA ILE A 92 16.67 16.24 -6.18
C ILE A 92 16.42 16.44 -4.68
N PHE A 93 15.49 15.68 -4.09
CA PHE A 93 15.26 15.75 -2.65
C PHE A 93 16.51 15.41 -1.83
N SER A 94 17.31 14.45 -2.28
CA SER A 94 18.57 14.10 -1.60
C SER A 94 19.54 15.26 -1.54
N TYR A 95 19.62 16.09 -2.59
CA TYR A 95 20.40 17.33 -2.57
C TYR A 95 19.78 18.40 -1.68
N TRP A 96 18.46 18.55 -1.64
CA TRP A 96 17.81 19.52 -0.75
C TRP A 96 17.94 19.17 0.75
N MET A 97 18.17 17.90 1.06
CA MET A 97 18.44 17.43 2.42
C MET A 97 19.92 17.62 2.84
N GLN A 98 20.83 17.90 1.90
CA GLN A 98 22.23 18.23 2.21
C GLN A 98 22.36 19.63 2.84
N PRO A 99 23.37 19.86 3.68
CA PRO A 99 24.33 18.91 4.25
C PRO A 99 23.84 18.25 5.55
N ARG A 100 22.57 18.48 5.93
CA ARG A 100 22.06 18.19 7.27
C ARG A 100 21.64 16.74 7.49
N PHE A 101 21.50 15.96 6.43
CA PHE A 101 20.96 14.59 6.51
C PHE A 101 22.01 13.50 6.29
N THR A 102 22.67 13.48 5.12
CA THR A 102 23.64 12.43 4.74
C THR A 102 24.95 13.02 4.28
N LYS A 103 25.97 12.18 4.09
CA LYS A 103 27.23 12.60 3.44
C LYS A 103 26.96 12.99 1.98
N SER A 104 27.67 13.99 1.47
CA SER A 104 27.53 14.47 0.08
C SER A 104 27.72 13.39 -0.98
N VAL A 105 28.44 12.29 -0.67
CA VAL A 105 28.64 11.15 -1.58
C VAL A 105 27.33 10.48 -2.01
N ILE A 106 26.34 10.39 -1.11
CA ILE A 106 25.07 9.69 -1.39
C ILE A 106 24.26 10.35 -2.52
N PRO A 107 23.96 11.67 -2.49
CA PRO A 107 23.25 12.30 -3.59
C PRO A 107 24.05 12.29 -4.90
N HIS A 108 25.38 12.36 -4.87
CA HIS A 108 26.21 12.19 -6.08
C HIS A 108 26.12 10.77 -6.67
N CYS A 109 26.11 9.74 -5.82
CA CYS A 109 25.90 8.36 -6.25
C CYS A 109 24.50 8.17 -6.87
N ARG A 110 23.45 8.74 -6.23
CA ARG A 110 22.09 8.73 -6.77
C ARG A 110 21.98 9.44 -8.11
N LEU A 111 22.64 10.60 -8.25
CA LEU A 111 22.69 11.33 -9.51
C LEU A 111 23.35 10.50 -10.62
N PHE A 112 24.50 9.89 -10.33
CA PHE A 112 25.19 9.01 -11.26
C PHE A 112 24.29 7.84 -11.72
N LEU A 113 23.62 7.17 -10.77
CA LEU A 113 22.69 6.08 -11.06
C LEU A 113 21.46 6.55 -11.85
N SER A 114 20.88 7.72 -11.55
CA SER A 114 19.76 8.30 -12.31
C SER A 114 20.15 8.65 -13.75
N CYS A 115 21.34 9.22 -13.97
CA CYS A 115 21.87 9.48 -15.31
C CYS A 115 22.06 8.18 -16.09
N LEU A 116 22.70 7.18 -15.47
CA LEU A 116 22.96 5.88 -16.10
C LEU A 116 21.64 5.15 -16.43
N SER A 117 20.66 5.19 -15.52
CA SER A 117 19.31 4.67 -15.75
C SER A 117 18.61 5.38 -16.91
N THR A 118 18.79 6.71 -17.04
CA THR A 118 18.20 7.47 -18.16
C THR A 118 18.80 7.02 -19.49
N ILE A 119 20.13 6.85 -19.55
CA ILE A 119 20.82 6.36 -20.75
C ILE A 119 20.30 4.98 -21.12
N PHE A 120 20.28 4.02 -20.18
CA PHE A 120 19.81 2.67 -20.46
C PHE A 120 18.32 2.59 -20.80
N PHE A 121 17.47 3.43 -20.21
CA PHE A 121 16.06 3.52 -20.56
C PHE A 121 15.88 4.01 -22.01
N ILE A 122 16.60 5.06 -22.41
CA ILE A 122 16.57 5.57 -23.79
C ILE A 122 17.10 4.51 -24.76
N THR A 123 18.23 3.87 -24.46
CA THR A 123 18.82 2.82 -25.30
C THR A 123 17.87 1.65 -25.46
N THR A 124 17.26 1.17 -24.37
CA THR A 124 16.25 0.09 -24.42
C THR A 124 15.05 0.50 -25.28
N GLY A 125 14.57 1.73 -25.14
CA GLY A 125 13.47 2.25 -25.95
C GLY A 125 13.80 2.31 -27.45
N ILE A 126 14.94 2.91 -27.82
CA ILE A 126 15.36 3.09 -29.22
C ILE A 126 15.62 1.73 -29.88
N PHE A 127 16.46 0.89 -29.26
CA PHE A 127 16.84 -0.40 -29.84
C PHE A 127 15.73 -1.44 -29.73
N GLY A 128 14.85 -1.36 -28.73
CA GLY A 128 13.76 -2.31 -28.53
C GLY A 128 12.52 -2.05 -29.38
N THR A 129 12.26 -0.78 -29.76
CA THR A 129 11.01 -0.41 -30.47
C THR A 129 11.21 0.18 -31.86
N ILE A 130 12.26 0.99 -32.08
CA ILE A 130 12.46 1.71 -33.34
C ILE A 130 13.40 0.93 -34.27
N LEU A 131 14.55 0.50 -33.74
CA LEU A 131 15.57 -0.22 -34.52
C LEU A 131 15.32 -1.73 -34.51
N GLY A 132 14.89 -2.29 -33.38
CA GLY A 132 14.50 -3.70 -33.26
C GLY A 132 13.14 -3.96 -33.88
N GLN A 133 13.07 -4.06 -35.21
CA GLN A 133 11.82 -4.38 -35.88
C GLN A 133 11.39 -5.79 -35.49
N GLN A 134 10.17 -5.90 -34.94
CA GLN A 134 9.57 -7.20 -34.67
C GLN A 134 9.26 -7.91 -35.99
N PRO A 135 9.45 -9.24 -36.08
CA PRO A 135 9.16 -10.00 -37.29
C PRO A 135 7.69 -9.84 -37.70
N THR A 136 7.42 -9.80 -39.01
CA THR A 136 6.12 -9.44 -39.61
C THR A 136 4.92 -10.27 -39.13
N ASN A 137 5.16 -11.50 -38.68
CA ASN A 137 4.14 -12.39 -38.10
C ASN A 137 4.03 -12.30 -36.57
N TRP A 138 4.49 -11.20 -35.95
CA TRP A 138 4.51 -11.01 -34.49
C TRP A 138 3.16 -11.34 -33.81
N PHE A 139 2.08 -10.68 -34.23
CA PHE A 139 0.74 -10.89 -33.64
C PHE A 139 0.14 -12.27 -33.93
N GLY A 140 0.62 -12.98 -34.97
CA GLY A 140 0.10 -14.29 -35.35
C GLY A 140 0.76 -15.47 -34.63
N ARG A 141 1.83 -15.25 -33.87
CA ARG A 141 2.56 -16.33 -33.20
C ARG A 141 1.97 -16.63 -31.82
N LYS A 142 1.84 -17.92 -31.50
CA LYS A 142 1.43 -18.39 -30.17
C LYS A 142 2.58 -18.38 -29.15
N GLN A 143 3.81 -18.54 -29.64
CA GLN A 143 5.02 -18.69 -28.83
C GLN A 143 5.95 -17.50 -29.07
N LEU A 144 6.81 -17.22 -28.08
CA LEU A 144 7.84 -16.19 -28.20
C LEU A 144 8.81 -16.46 -29.34
N TYR A 145 9.26 -15.38 -29.97
CA TYR A 145 10.33 -15.47 -30.95
C TYR A 145 11.64 -15.86 -30.26
N LYS A 146 12.22 -16.98 -30.66
CA LYS A 146 13.58 -17.31 -30.27
C LYS A 146 14.53 -16.52 -31.17
N TRP A 147 15.14 -15.49 -30.61
CA TRP A 147 16.19 -14.72 -31.28
C TRP A 147 17.44 -15.58 -31.43
N THR A 148 17.92 -15.73 -32.66
CA THR A 148 19.19 -16.38 -32.99
C THR A 148 20.10 -15.39 -33.70
N PRO A 149 21.42 -15.59 -33.73
CA PRO A 149 22.34 -14.68 -34.42
C PRO A 149 22.00 -14.43 -35.90
N GLU A 150 21.26 -15.34 -36.54
CA GLU A 150 20.79 -15.27 -37.92
C GLU A 150 19.45 -14.52 -38.07
N SER A 151 18.79 -14.19 -36.97
CA SER A 151 17.53 -13.45 -37.00
C SER A 151 17.74 -11.99 -37.42
N PRO A 152 16.81 -11.40 -38.19
CA PRO A 152 16.89 -10.00 -38.56
C PRO A 152 16.84 -9.14 -37.28
N HIS A 153 17.69 -8.12 -37.21
CA HIS A 153 17.77 -7.19 -36.06
C HIS A 153 18.19 -7.84 -34.73
N TYR A 154 18.93 -8.96 -34.78
CA TYR A 154 19.43 -9.64 -33.59
C TYR A 154 20.31 -8.75 -32.70
N VAL A 155 21.22 -7.98 -33.32
CA VAL A 155 22.18 -7.12 -32.60
C VAL A 155 21.43 -6.02 -31.84
N GLU A 156 20.44 -5.42 -32.49
CA GLU A 156 19.57 -4.39 -31.93
C GLU A 156 18.77 -4.96 -30.75
N HIS A 157 18.18 -6.15 -30.92
CA HIS A 157 17.48 -6.83 -29.84
C HIS A 157 18.41 -7.16 -28.65
N MET A 158 19.64 -7.59 -28.93
CA MET A 158 20.65 -7.87 -27.91
C MET A 158 21.03 -6.59 -27.14
N ILE A 159 21.30 -5.48 -27.83
CA ILE A 159 21.61 -4.19 -27.20
C ILE A 159 20.46 -3.71 -26.32
N ALA A 160 19.21 -3.82 -26.82
CA ALA A 160 18.02 -3.48 -26.06
C ALA A 160 17.91 -4.33 -24.78
N THR A 161 18.08 -5.64 -24.91
CA THR A 161 18.01 -6.59 -23.78
C THR A 161 19.11 -6.30 -22.76
N CYS A 162 20.36 -6.15 -23.18
CA CYS A 162 21.46 -5.80 -22.28
C CYS A 162 21.21 -4.48 -21.56
N SER A 163 20.69 -3.46 -22.26
CA SER A 163 20.38 -2.16 -21.67
C SER A 163 19.24 -2.27 -20.65
N GLU A 164 18.23 -3.09 -20.91
CA GLU A 164 17.11 -3.35 -20.00
C GLU A 164 17.59 -3.98 -18.68
N TRP A 165 18.46 -4.99 -18.74
CA TRP A 165 19.02 -5.61 -17.55
C TRP A 165 19.94 -4.66 -16.78
N LEU A 166 20.77 -3.87 -17.47
CA LEU A 166 21.61 -2.86 -16.83
C LEU A 166 20.77 -1.75 -16.17
N LEU A 167 19.63 -1.39 -16.76
CA LEU A 167 18.65 -0.48 -16.16
C LEU A 167 18.08 -1.05 -14.87
N ALA A 168 17.66 -2.32 -14.86
CA ALA A 168 17.16 -2.98 -13.66
C ALA A 168 18.22 -3.00 -12.53
N ILE A 169 19.46 -3.37 -12.86
CA ILE A 169 20.60 -3.34 -11.92
C ILE A 169 20.84 -1.92 -11.36
N CYS A 170 20.72 -0.88 -12.19
CA CYS A 170 20.84 0.50 -11.72
C CYS A 170 19.75 0.87 -10.71
N PHE A 171 18.51 0.43 -10.92
CA PHE A 171 17.42 0.64 -9.98
C PHE A 171 17.64 -0.12 -8.66
N GLU A 172 18.14 -1.35 -8.71
CA GLU A 172 18.48 -2.13 -7.52
C GLU A 172 19.55 -1.42 -6.68
N PHE A 173 20.65 -0.98 -7.31
CA PHE A 173 21.67 -0.20 -6.61
C PHE A 173 21.12 1.13 -6.09
N TYR A 174 20.20 1.77 -6.81
CA TYR A 174 19.56 2.99 -6.35
C TYR A 174 18.74 2.73 -5.07
N ILE A 175 17.92 1.68 -5.05
CA ILE A 175 17.13 1.28 -3.87
C ILE A 175 18.05 0.91 -2.71
N LEU A 176 19.17 0.24 -2.98
CA LEU A 176 20.18 -0.08 -1.96
C LEU A 176 20.71 1.18 -1.25
N THR A 177 20.82 2.32 -1.96
CA THR A 177 21.18 3.59 -1.30
C THR A 177 20.16 4.00 -0.23
N PHE A 178 18.87 3.72 -0.41
CA PHE A 178 17.85 3.96 0.61
C PHE A 178 17.96 2.96 1.76
N ALA A 179 18.18 1.67 1.46
CA ALA A 179 18.36 0.66 2.51
C ALA A 179 19.50 1.03 3.48
N ILE A 180 20.61 1.55 2.94
CA ILE A 180 21.75 2.03 3.75
C ILE A 180 21.36 3.24 4.61
N GLU A 181 20.58 4.19 4.07
CA GLU A 181 20.08 5.34 4.83
C GLU A 181 19.09 4.93 5.93
N PHE A 182 18.16 4.02 5.62
CA PHE A 182 17.14 3.54 6.55
C PHE A 182 17.70 2.73 7.71
N ARG A 183 18.91 2.17 7.58
CA ARG A 183 19.60 1.51 8.70
C ARG A 183 19.76 2.43 9.92
N HIS A 184 19.77 3.74 9.70
CA HIS A 184 19.89 4.75 10.76
C HIS A 184 18.53 5.32 11.22
N ALA A 185 17.41 4.79 10.70
CA ALA A 185 16.06 5.18 11.07
C ALA A 185 15.42 4.11 11.97
N SER A 186 14.52 4.52 12.86
CA SER A 186 13.73 3.61 13.69
C SER A 186 12.27 4.01 13.66
N CYS A 187 11.38 3.02 13.50
CA CYS A 187 9.93 3.23 13.52
C CYS A 187 9.36 2.72 14.84
N HIS A 188 8.62 3.58 15.55
CA HIS A 188 7.86 3.16 16.72
C HIS A 188 6.45 2.75 16.30
N ALA A 189 5.92 1.68 16.89
CA ALA A 189 4.54 1.26 16.66
C ALA A 189 3.54 2.37 17.07
N PRO A 190 2.40 2.51 16.38
CA PRO A 190 1.37 3.48 16.78
C PRO A 190 0.87 3.17 18.19
N LYS A 191 0.68 4.20 19.01
CA LYS A 191 0.11 4.04 20.36
C LYS A 191 -1.34 3.58 20.26
N LEU A 192 -1.62 2.35 20.68
CA LEU A 192 -2.99 1.82 20.78
C LEU A 192 -3.60 2.28 22.12
N LYS A 193 -4.66 3.10 22.05
CA LYS A 193 -5.50 3.45 23.22
C LYS A 193 -6.78 2.65 23.13
N LEU A 194 -7.05 1.83 24.14
CA LEU A 194 -8.30 1.10 24.28
C LEU A 194 -9.23 1.90 25.20
N ASN A 195 -10.37 2.37 24.68
CA ASN A 195 -11.38 3.10 25.46
C ASN A 195 -12.27 2.08 26.20
N LEU A 196 -11.68 1.32 27.12
CA LEU A 196 -12.41 0.28 27.87
C LEU A 196 -13.48 0.88 28.78
N ASP A 197 -13.23 2.06 29.35
CA ASP A 197 -14.19 2.74 30.25
C ASP A 197 -15.51 3.00 29.54
N THR A 198 -15.47 3.51 28.31
CA THR A 198 -16.67 3.73 27.47
C THR A 198 -17.40 2.43 27.15
N ILE A 199 -16.67 1.33 26.97
CA ILE A 199 -17.28 0.01 26.71
C ILE A 199 -17.97 -0.51 27.98
N TYR A 200 -17.35 -0.36 29.15
CA TYR A 200 -17.93 -0.78 30.43
C TYR A 200 -19.16 0.07 30.80
N GLU A 201 -19.11 1.39 30.64
CA GLU A 201 -20.24 2.30 30.92
C GLU A 201 -21.46 1.97 30.04
N ASN A 202 -21.26 1.75 28.73
CA ASN A 202 -22.34 1.37 27.82
C ASN A 202 -22.93 0.00 28.15
N ASN A 203 -22.09 -0.98 28.53
CA ASN A 203 -22.56 -2.30 28.94
C ASN A 203 -23.37 -2.25 30.24
N GLN A 204 -22.95 -1.44 31.22
CA GLN A 204 -23.71 -1.23 32.45
C GLN A 204 -25.04 -0.51 32.18
N PHE A 205 -25.07 0.52 31.33
CA PHE A 205 -26.31 1.21 30.96
C PHE A 205 -27.30 0.27 30.27
N ASN A 206 -26.83 -0.58 29.35
CA ASN A 206 -27.67 -1.56 28.66
C ASN A 206 -28.20 -2.65 29.59
N ALA A 207 -27.38 -3.17 30.52
CA ALA A 207 -27.83 -4.12 31.53
C ALA A 207 -28.93 -3.51 32.42
N ASN A 208 -28.73 -2.28 32.90
CA ASN A 208 -29.71 -1.56 33.71
C ASN A 208 -31.01 -1.25 32.94
N SER A 209 -30.93 -1.01 31.62
CA SER A 209 -32.10 -0.80 30.75
C SER A 209 -32.87 -2.11 30.51
N ALA A 210 -32.16 -3.23 30.32
CA ALA A 210 -32.77 -4.55 30.19
C ALA A 210 -33.52 -4.96 31.47
N ASP A 211 -32.90 -4.75 32.64
CA ASP A 211 -33.55 -5.04 33.94
C ASP A 211 -34.83 -4.20 34.13
N LYS A 212 -34.82 -2.91 33.76
CA LYS A 212 -36.03 -2.07 33.80
C LYS A 212 -37.12 -2.56 32.84
N ASN A 213 -36.77 -3.02 31.65
CA ASN A 213 -37.74 -3.57 30.71
C ASN A 213 -38.34 -4.90 31.20
N ILE A 214 -37.54 -5.77 31.83
CA ILE A 214 -38.03 -7.01 32.45
C ILE A 214 -38.97 -6.70 33.62
N LEU A 215 -38.60 -5.75 34.49
CA LEU A 215 -39.47 -5.31 35.60
C LEU A 215 -40.80 -4.76 35.08
N ASN A 216 -40.79 -3.88 34.07
CA ASN A 216 -42.00 -3.32 33.46
C ASN A 216 -42.87 -4.40 32.78
N HIS A 217 -42.28 -5.39 32.11
CA HIS A 217 -43.03 -6.51 31.52
C HIS A 217 -43.66 -7.40 32.59
N THR A 218 -42.97 -7.62 33.71
CA THR A 218 -43.48 -8.42 34.83
C THR A 218 -44.62 -7.69 35.55
N GLU A 219 -44.52 -6.37 35.73
CA GLU A 219 -45.60 -5.54 36.28
C GLU A 219 -46.83 -5.48 35.35
N CYS A 220 -46.65 -5.39 34.03
CA CYS A 220 -47.75 -5.45 33.07
C CYS A 220 -48.43 -6.83 33.02
N SER A 221 -47.66 -7.92 33.11
CA SER A 221 -48.24 -9.28 33.23
C SER A 221 -49.00 -9.46 34.54
N ASN A 222 -48.51 -8.91 35.65
CA ASN A 222 -49.20 -8.97 36.94
C ASN A 222 -50.45 -8.08 36.98
N ARG A 223 -50.47 -6.95 36.26
CA ARG A 223 -51.68 -6.11 36.16
C ARG A 223 -52.81 -6.75 35.37
N ASN A 224 -52.52 -7.68 34.45
CA ASN A 224 -53.54 -8.32 33.62
C ASN A 224 -53.84 -9.78 33.98
N ARG A 225 -53.25 -10.33 35.04
CA ARG A 225 -53.57 -11.69 35.49
C ARG A 225 -53.75 -11.76 37.01
N CYS A 226 -54.82 -11.11 37.46
CA CYS A 226 -55.59 -11.63 38.58
C CYS A 226 -56.13 -12.99 38.14
N ASP A 227 -55.42 -14.07 38.44
CA ASP A 227 -56.04 -15.36 38.80
C ASP A 227 -54.96 -16.40 39.11
N ASN A 228 -54.98 -16.80 40.38
CA ASN A 228 -54.86 -18.15 40.88
C ASN A 228 -53.73 -19.06 40.35
N ASN A 229 -52.88 -19.42 41.33
CA ASN A 229 -52.39 -20.77 41.61
C ASN A 229 -51.25 -21.32 40.74
N ASN A 230 -50.17 -21.56 41.48
CA ASN A 230 -49.29 -22.72 41.44
C ASN A 230 -48.38 -22.93 40.21
N HIS A 231 -47.17 -23.37 40.56
CA HIS A 231 -46.22 -24.14 39.76
C HIS A 231 -45.19 -23.38 38.88
N SER A 232 -43.98 -23.30 39.45
CA SER A 232 -42.75 -23.96 38.97
C SER A 232 -42.12 -23.53 37.63
N ILE A 233 -40.84 -23.11 37.76
CA ILE A 233 -39.67 -23.40 36.90
C ILE A 233 -39.62 -22.73 35.51
N SER A 234 -38.55 -21.97 35.22
CA SER A 234 -37.53 -22.26 34.19
C SER A 234 -36.75 -21.02 33.77
N ILE A 235 -35.46 -21.25 33.53
CA ILE A 235 -34.43 -20.35 33.00
C ILE A 235 -34.79 -19.90 31.57
N THR A 236 -34.48 -18.65 31.21
CA THR A 236 -34.17 -18.31 29.81
C THR A 236 -33.16 -17.15 29.77
N LEU A 237 -31.95 -17.44 29.30
CA LEU A 237 -30.91 -16.46 28.99
C LEU A 237 -31.37 -15.67 27.75
N PRO A 238 -31.38 -14.32 27.78
CA PRO A 238 -31.76 -13.54 26.61
C PRO A 238 -30.62 -13.54 25.59
N ILE A 239 -30.66 -14.50 24.67
CA ILE A 239 -30.07 -14.35 23.34
C ILE A 239 -31.23 -14.01 22.42
N ASP A 240 -31.42 -12.72 22.14
CA ASP A 240 -32.05 -12.31 20.90
C ASP A 240 -31.50 -10.95 20.47
N PHE A 241 -30.49 -11.05 19.60
CA PHE A 241 -30.05 -9.96 18.73
C PHE A 241 -31.22 -9.60 17.81
N LYS A 242 -31.99 -8.57 18.17
CA LYS A 242 -32.95 -7.98 17.23
C LYS A 242 -32.95 -6.46 17.33
N ASN A 243 -32.23 -5.88 16.38
CA ASN A 243 -32.43 -4.58 15.75
C ASN A 243 -33.46 -3.67 16.43
N ASN A 244 -32.98 -2.67 17.16
CA ASN A 244 -33.71 -1.43 17.31
C ASN A 244 -32.76 -0.27 16.99
N MET A 245 -32.57 -0.04 15.69
CA MET A 245 -32.24 1.29 15.20
C MET A 245 -33.45 2.16 15.51
N ASN A 246 -33.35 2.99 16.55
CA ASN A 246 -34.22 4.14 16.73
C ASN A 246 -33.37 5.29 17.27
N ASP A 247 -32.97 6.14 16.33
CA ASP A 247 -33.04 7.59 16.40
C ASP A 247 -33.05 8.23 17.80
N SER A 248 -31.94 8.87 18.13
CA SER A 248 -31.88 10.29 18.48
C SER A 248 -30.54 10.57 19.14
N TYR A 249 -29.71 11.37 18.48
CA TYR A 249 -29.02 12.52 19.06
C TYR A 249 -28.10 13.06 17.97
N CYS A 250 -28.68 13.97 17.19
CA CYS A 250 -27.93 15.02 16.56
C CYS A 250 -27.14 15.76 17.66
N ASN A 251 -25.81 15.75 17.57
CA ASN A 251 -25.07 16.92 17.98
C ASN A 251 -24.18 17.35 16.82
N SER A 252 -24.67 18.38 16.15
CA SER A 252 -23.99 19.15 15.13
C SER A 252 -22.77 19.80 15.76
N ASN A 253 -21.55 19.34 15.43
CA ASN A 253 -20.34 20.17 15.26
C ASN A 253 -19.04 19.38 15.05
N ASP A 254 -19.05 18.05 14.95
CA ASP A 254 -17.81 17.33 14.62
C ASP A 254 -17.52 17.39 13.12
N THR A 255 -16.56 18.25 12.81
CA THR A 255 -15.96 18.47 11.51
C THR A 255 -15.57 17.16 10.82
N ILE A 256 -15.92 17.08 9.53
CA ILE A 256 -15.77 15.97 8.57
C ILE A 256 -14.38 15.29 8.53
N ILE A 257 -13.35 15.87 9.14
CA ILE A 257 -11.96 15.40 9.03
C ILE A 257 -11.67 14.17 9.92
N ASP A 258 -12.39 13.96 11.03
CA ASP A 258 -12.07 12.84 11.93
C ASP A 258 -12.70 11.49 11.54
N ARG A 259 -13.49 11.42 10.45
CA ARG A 259 -14.09 10.16 9.97
C ARG A 259 -13.21 9.31 9.05
N MET A 260 -11.92 9.62 8.88
CA MET A 260 -10.99 8.75 8.13
C MET A 260 -10.38 7.60 8.94
N LYS A 261 -10.83 7.34 10.17
CA LYS A 261 -10.54 6.08 10.85
C LYS A 261 -11.52 5.02 10.36
N LEU A 262 -11.08 4.28 9.33
CA LEU A 262 -11.73 3.08 8.81
C LEU A 262 -12.25 2.19 9.96
N PRO A 263 -13.57 1.96 10.07
CA PRO A 263 -14.14 1.03 11.04
C PRO A 263 -13.92 -0.38 10.49
N VAL A 264 -12.84 -1.03 10.92
CA VAL A 264 -12.64 -2.46 10.67
C VAL A 264 -13.38 -3.22 11.76
N HIS A 265 -14.66 -3.49 11.53
CA HIS A 265 -15.43 -4.48 12.27
C HIS A 265 -15.11 -5.87 11.72
N PHE A 266 -14.46 -6.72 12.50
CA PHE A 266 -14.50 -8.17 12.30
C PHE A 266 -15.12 -8.84 13.52
N TYR A 267 -16.26 -9.48 13.27
CA TYR A 267 -16.89 -10.46 14.15
C TYR A 267 -16.22 -11.82 13.88
N PHE A 268 -15.90 -12.59 14.93
CA PHE A 268 -16.63 -13.81 15.29
C PHE A 268 -16.02 -14.50 16.52
N SER A 269 -16.91 -14.69 17.50
CA SER A 269 -17.04 -15.75 18.52
C SER A 269 -15.84 -16.66 18.80
N ASN A 270 -15.35 -16.61 20.05
CA ASN A 270 -14.62 -17.74 20.63
C ASN A 270 -15.34 -18.24 21.88
N ASN A 271 -15.98 -19.39 21.72
CA ASN A 271 -16.58 -20.19 22.76
C ASN A 271 -15.43 -20.96 23.43
N SER A 272 -15.12 -20.65 24.69
CA SER A 272 -14.32 -21.55 25.53
C SER A 272 -14.51 -21.19 27.00
N SER A 273 -15.58 -21.75 27.55
CA SER A 273 -15.58 -22.28 28.90
C SER A 273 -14.27 -23.00 29.22
N ARG A 274 -13.58 -22.62 30.30
CA ARG A 274 -12.93 -23.58 31.23
C ARG A 274 -12.34 -22.83 32.43
N LEU A 275 -12.90 -23.21 33.59
CA LEU A 275 -12.33 -23.26 34.94
C LEU A 275 -11.94 -21.93 35.59
#